data_AF-A0A2G8L508-F1
#
_entry.id   AF-A0A2G8L508-F1
#
_cell.length_a   1.000
_cell.length_b   1.000
_cell.length_c   1.000
_cell.angle_alpha   90.00
_cell.angle_beta   90.00
_cell.angle_gamma   90.00
#
_symmetry.space_group_name_H-M   'P 1'
#
loop_
_entity.id
_entity.type
_entity.pdbx_description
1 polymer ?
#
loop_
_entity_poly.entity_id
_entity_poly.type
_entity_poly.pdbx_seq_one_letter_code
_entity_poly.pdbx_strand_id
1 'polypeptide(L)'
;MAQFPHTQKILLSYCLLSADIFGAALTGPVRPLEMSSKRPVRKPQNVMNAPKRVSRDPRFDDLSGSFDEETFEEDYSFVKDIQEKERQSVEMAMKNCEDEEEAERLKKLLYRMKQQDIARKKKESKRKIENKLKMQEMEQVKQGKKPYFIKKSDRKILELAEQYKDLKKSGKLEKYLTKKRKKNIAKDRAHMPSVS
;
A
#
# COMPACT_ATOMS: atom_id res chain seq x y z
N MET A 1 19.59 81.62 2.68
CA MET A 1 19.61 81.01 1.33
C MET A 1 19.39 79.52 1.52
N ALA A 2 18.46 78.81 0.91
CA ALA A 2 17.35 79.12 0.02
C ALA A 2 16.35 77.93 0.12
N GLN A 3 15.19 78.09 -0.50
CA GLN A 3 13.95 77.33 -0.42
C GLN A 3 13.97 75.81 -0.79
N PHE A 4 12.99 75.10 -0.20
CA PHE A 4 12.24 73.87 -0.58
C PHE A 4 12.15 73.48 -2.10
N PRO A 5 11.49 72.36 -2.52
CA PRO A 5 11.38 70.96 -2.03
C PRO A 5 11.44 69.91 -3.19
N HIS A 6 11.88 68.65 -2.97
CA HIS A 6 11.74 67.61 -4.03
C HIS A 6 11.22 66.23 -3.59
N THR A 7 11.21 65.90 -2.30
CA THR A 7 10.96 64.49 -1.92
C THR A 7 9.49 64.10 -1.81
N GLN A 8 8.54 65.04 -1.79
CA GLN A 8 7.09 64.70 -1.78
C GLN A 8 6.48 64.50 -3.18
N LYS A 9 7.17 64.85 -4.27
CA LYS A 9 6.65 64.63 -5.64
C LYS A 9 6.88 63.21 -6.18
N ILE A 10 7.83 62.46 -5.63
CA ILE A 10 8.17 61.13 -6.19
C ILE A 10 7.23 60.04 -5.66
N LEU A 11 6.88 60.06 -4.37
CA LEU A 11 5.97 59.07 -3.77
C LEU A 11 4.50 59.23 -4.22
N LEU A 12 4.06 60.44 -4.60
CA LEU A 12 2.74 60.64 -5.22
C LEU A 12 2.70 60.28 -6.71
N SER A 13 3.84 60.22 -7.40
CA SER A 13 3.88 59.82 -8.82
C SER A 13 3.82 58.29 -9.02
N TYR A 14 4.35 57.50 -8.09
CA TYR A 14 4.31 56.04 -8.18
C TYR A 14 3.01 55.43 -7.63
N CYS A 15 2.23 56.16 -6.84
CA CYS A 15 0.94 55.68 -6.33
C CYS A 15 -0.24 55.94 -7.28
N LEU A 16 -0.07 56.81 -8.30
CA LEU A 16 -1.10 57.12 -9.31
C LEU A 16 -0.91 56.40 -10.66
N LEU A 17 0.16 55.63 -10.85
CA LEU A 17 0.40 54.85 -12.08
C LEU A 17 0.11 53.34 -11.94
N SER A 18 -0.40 52.91 -10.78
CA SER A 18 -0.82 51.53 -10.52
C SER A 18 -2.31 51.38 -10.17
N ALA A 19 -3.09 52.45 -10.26
CA ALA A 19 -4.52 52.45 -9.91
C ALA A 19 -5.47 52.26 -11.11
N ASP A 20 -4.99 52.38 -12.35
CA ASP A 20 -5.86 52.34 -13.55
C ASP A 20 -5.84 51.00 -14.32
N ILE A 21 -5.34 49.92 -13.71
CA ILE A 21 -5.33 48.58 -14.33
C ILE A 21 -6.25 47.57 -13.59
N PHE A 22 -6.67 47.89 -12.36
CA PHE A 22 -7.75 47.16 -11.70
C PHE A 22 -9.09 47.79 -12.08
N GLY A 23 -9.78 47.14 -13.02
CA GLY A 23 -11.16 47.47 -13.36
C GLY A 23 -12.00 47.58 -12.09
N ALA A 24 -12.80 48.64 -12.02
CA ALA A 24 -13.68 48.95 -10.91
C ALA A 24 -14.30 47.67 -10.31
N ALA A 25 -14.02 47.42 -9.03
CA ALA A 25 -14.74 46.44 -8.26
C ALA A 25 -16.21 46.85 -8.26
N LEU A 26 -17.06 46.06 -8.91
CA LEU A 26 -18.49 46.27 -8.96
C LEU A 26 -19.05 46.00 -7.56
N THR A 27 -19.12 47.04 -6.73
CA THR A 27 -19.92 47.05 -5.51
C THR A 27 -21.40 47.18 -5.89
N GLY A 28 -21.93 46.14 -6.53
CA GLY A 28 -23.32 46.03 -6.96
C GLY A 28 -23.76 44.56 -6.98
N PRO A 29 -25.09 44.29 -6.93
CA PRO A 29 -25.62 42.94 -6.85
C PRO A 29 -25.07 42.04 -7.96
N VAL A 30 -24.84 40.76 -7.65
CA VAL A 30 -24.30 39.73 -8.57
C VAL A 30 -25.33 39.42 -9.66
N ARG A 31 -25.36 40.27 -10.69
CA ARG A 31 -26.14 40.10 -11.92
C ARG A 31 -25.20 40.30 -13.11
N PRO A 32 -25.33 39.47 -14.16
CA PRO A 32 -24.45 39.54 -15.32
C PRO A 32 -24.52 40.93 -15.95
N LEU A 33 -23.36 41.51 -16.24
CA LEU A 33 -23.27 42.74 -17.02
C LEU A 33 -23.17 42.38 -18.50
N GLU A 34 -24.01 43.04 -19.30
CA GLU A 34 -23.89 42.97 -20.76
C GLU A 34 -22.61 43.68 -21.21
N MET A 35 -21.76 42.96 -21.95
CA MET A 35 -20.55 43.51 -22.57
C MET A 35 -20.64 43.38 -24.09
N SER A 36 -20.04 44.34 -24.80
CA SER A 36 -20.02 44.33 -26.27
C SER A 36 -19.23 43.14 -26.81
N SER A 37 -19.83 42.41 -27.76
CA SER A 37 -19.19 41.30 -28.50
C SER A 37 -17.99 41.74 -29.35
N LYS A 38 -17.84 43.06 -29.61
CA LYS A 38 -16.70 43.63 -30.34
C LYS A 38 -15.46 43.78 -29.48
N ARG A 39 -15.55 43.59 -28.16
CA ARG A 39 -14.42 43.72 -27.25
C ARG A 39 -13.57 42.44 -27.33
N PRO A 40 -12.33 42.48 -27.86
CA PRO A 40 -11.52 41.28 -28.01
C PRO A 40 -11.16 40.70 -26.64
N VAL A 41 -11.34 39.39 -26.47
CA VAL A 41 -10.93 38.67 -25.27
C VAL A 41 -9.40 38.66 -25.19
N ARG A 42 -8.84 38.99 -24.03
CA ARG A 42 -7.38 38.88 -23.81
C ARG A 42 -6.99 37.41 -23.92
N LYS A 43 -6.06 37.08 -24.81
CA LYS A 43 -5.49 35.73 -24.89
C LYS A 43 -4.68 35.47 -23.60
N PRO A 44 -4.86 34.33 -22.92
CA PRO A 44 -4.03 34.00 -21.77
C PRO A 44 -2.56 33.96 -22.23
N GLN A 45 -1.70 34.73 -21.56
CA GLN A 45 -0.26 34.61 -21.78
C GLN A 45 0.21 33.29 -21.17
N ASN A 46 0.85 32.43 -21.98
CA ASN A 46 1.56 31.26 -21.48
C ASN A 46 2.83 31.73 -20.75
N VAL A 47 2.68 32.19 -19.52
CA VAL A 47 3.80 32.39 -18.61
C VAL A 47 4.30 30.99 -18.28
N MET A 48 5.41 30.57 -18.88
CA MET A 48 6.06 29.33 -18.50
C MET A 48 6.54 29.48 -17.07
N ASN A 49 5.78 28.95 -16.12
CA ASN A 49 6.21 28.90 -14.73
C ASN A 49 7.52 28.09 -14.69
N ALA A 50 8.62 28.71 -14.25
CA ALA A 50 9.86 27.99 -14.04
C ALA A 50 9.60 26.81 -13.09
N PRO A 51 10.15 25.61 -13.35
CA PRO A 51 9.93 24.46 -12.48
C PRO A 51 10.40 24.82 -11.08
N LYS A 52 9.45 24.85 -10.13
CA LYS A 52 9.75 25.11 -8.72
C LYS A 52 10.57 23.93 -8.19
N ARG A 53 11.72 24.21 -7.59
CA ARG A 53 12.51 23.18 -6.89
C ARG A 53 11.73 22.76 -5.65
N VAL A 54 11.17 21.55 -5.67
CA VAL A 54 10.50 20.94 -4.51
C VAL A 54 11.54 20.11 -3.78
N SER A 55 11.73 20.34 -2.48
CA SER A 55 12.50 19.43 -1.64
C SER A 55 11.73 18.12 -1.52
N ARG A 56 12.31 17.01 -1.98
CA ARG A 56 11.66 15.70 -1.94
C ARG A 56 12.25 14.87 -0.80
N ASP A 57 11.39 14.22 -0.03
CA ASP A 57 11.80 13.22 0.96
C ASP A 57 11.95 11.88 0.22
N PRO A 58 13.15 11.28 0.15
CA PRO A 58 13.36 10.04 -0.59
C PRO A 58 12.49 8.88 -0.09
N ARG A 59 11.96 8.92 1.14
CA ARG A 59 11.01 7.91 1.64
C ARG A 59 9.64 8.00 0.98
N PHE A 60 9.29 9.18 0.50
CA PHE A 60 7.97 9.52 -0.04
C PHE A 60 8.05 10.06 -1.49
N ASP A 61 9.22 10.00 -2.12
CA ASP A 61 9.40 10.42 -3.51
C ASP A 61 9.06 9.27 -4.45
N ASP A 62 8.19 9.53 -5.41
CA ASP A 62 7.78 8.55 -6.43
C ASP A 62 8.97 8.06 -7.27
N LEU A 63 10.06 8.83 -7.33
CA LEU A 63 11.29 8.47 -8.05
C LEU A 63 12.22 7.51 -7.29
N SER A 64 11.99 7.27 -6.00
CA SER A 64 12.87 6.42 -5.16
C SER A 64 12.73 4.91 -5.41
N GLY A 65 11.89 4.51 -6.37
CA GLY A 65 11.67 3.11 -6.74
C GLY A 65 10.44 2.49 -6.07
N SER A 66 10.12 1.26 -6.45
CA SER A 66 8.99 0.50 -5.92
C SER A 66 9.42 -0.46 -4.81
N PHE A 67 8.49 -0.78 -3.90
CA PHE A 67 8.69 -1.83 -2.91
C PHE A 67 8.93 -3.18 -3.57
N ASP A 68 10.14 -3.72 -3.40
CA ASP A 68 10.44 -5.12 -3.69
C ASP A 68 10.38 -5.94 -2.40
N GLU A 69 9.42 -6.87 -2.35
CA GLU A 69 9.25 -7.75 -1.20
C GLU A 69 10.42 -8.72 -1.06
N GLU A 70 11.19 -9.03 -2.12
CA GLU A 70 12.31 -10.00 -2.06
C GLU A 70 13.47 -9.39 -1.31
N THR A 71 13.95 -8.24 -1.80
CA THR A 71 15.01 -7.46 -1.16
C THR A 71 14.63 -7.05 0.26
N PHE A 72 13.38 -6.64 0.50
CA PHE A 72 12.93 -6.29 1.84
C PHE A 72 13.02 -7.47 2.83
N GLU A 73 12.61 -8.67 2.41
CA GLU A 73 12.69 -9.87 3.27
C GLU A 73 14.14 -10.27 3.59
N GLU A 74 15.08 -9.98 2.68
CA GLU A 74 16.51 -10.23 2.85
C GLU A 74 17.16 -9.19 3.76
N ASP A 75 17.02 -7.91 3.44
CA ASP A 75 17.60 -6.78 4.17
C ASP A 75 17.10 -6.72 5.62
N TYR A 76 15.82 -7.02 5.83
CA TYR A 76 15.17 -7.00 7.15
C TYR A 76 14.95 -8.40 7.73
N SER A 77 15.75 -9.38 7.32
CA SER A 77 15.68 -10.75 7.82
C SER A 77 15.80 -10.86 9.35
N PHE A 78 16.61 -10.00 9.97
CA PHE A 78 16.81 -9.91 11.42
C PHE A 78 15.53 -9.60 12.22
N VAL A 79 14.52 -8.97 11.58
CA VAL A 79 13.23 -8.68 12.22
C VAL A 79 12.53 -9.97 12.65
N LYS A 80 12.77 -11.09 11.93
CA LYS A 80 12.23 -12.40 12.29
C LYS A 80 12.75 -12.88 13.64
N ASP A 81 14.04 -12.65 13.92
CA ASP A 81 14.69 -13.06 15.17
C ASP A 81 14.20 -12.21 16.34
N ILE A 82 14.00 -10.91 16.12
CA ILE A 82 13.43 -10.00 17.12
C ILE A 82 12.01 -10.45 17.49
N GLN A 83 11.16 -10.68 16.49
CA GLN A 83 9.78 -11.13 16.71
C GLN A 83 9.70 -12.48 17.42
N GLU A 84 10.65 -13.38 17.17
CA GLU A 84 10.73 -14.65 17.90
C GLU A 84 11.07 -14.44 19.38
N LYS A 85 12.03 -13.57 19.68
CA LYS A 85 12.37 -13.21 21.06
C LYS A 85 11.20 -12.53 21.77
N GLU A 86 10.49 -11.61 21.11
CA GLU A 86 9.28 -10.99 21.62
C GLU A 86 8.21 -12.04 21.94
N ARG A 87 7.97 -12.98 21.03
CA ARG A 87 7.02 -14.09 21.24
C ARG A 87 7.39 -14.92 22.47
N GLN A 88 8.67 -15.24 22.64
CA GLN A 88 9.16 -15.97 23.81
C GLN A 88 8.98 -15.18 25.10
N SER A 89 9.24 -13.87 25.08
CA SER A 89 9.01 -13.01 26.24
C SER A 89 7.53 -12.97 26.66
N VAL A 90 6.61 -12.91 25.70
CA VAL A 90 5.15 -12.98 25.95
C VAL A 90 4.74 -14.36 26.49
N GLU A 91 5.35 -15.44 25.99
CA GLU A 91 5.11 -16.79 26.53
C GLU A 91 5.59 -16.94 27.98
N MET A 92 6.73 -16.33 28.33
CA MET A 92 7.22 -16.32 29.71
C MET A 92 6.33 -15.46 30.61
N ALA A 93 5.97 -14.25 30.16
CA ALA A 93 5.06 -13.37 30.89
C ALA A 93 3.72 -14.06 31.18
N MET A 94 3.14 -14.75 30.18
CA MET A 94 1.89 -15.50 30.35
C MET A 94 2.00 -16.62 31.39
N LYS A 95 3.18 -17.26 31.54
CA LYS A 95 3.41 -18.32 32.53
C LYS A 95 3.59 -17.79 33.94
N ASN A 96 4.17 -16.61 34.08
CA ASN A 96 4.47 -15.98 35.37
C ASN A 96 3.34 -15.08 35.88
N CYS A 97 2.35 -14.80 35.04
CA CYS A 97 1.21 -13.96 35.39
C CYS A 97 0.27 -14.68 36.36
N GLU A 98 0.01 -14.07 37.51
CA GLU A 98 -0.97 -14.56 38.49
C GLU A 98 -2.37 -14.01 38.20
N ASP A 99 -2.46 -12.80 37.64
CA ASP A 99 -3.72 -12.14 37.29
C ASP A 99 -4.41 -12.79 36.08
N GLU A 100 -5.65 -13.24 36.27
CA GLU A 100 -6.38 -14.00 35.25
C GLU A 100 -6.77 -13.15 34.03
N GLU A 101 -7.15 -11.88 34.24
CA GLU A 101 -7.46 -10.96 33.14
C GLU A 101 -6.24 -10.66 32.28
N GLU A 102 -5.08 -10.44 32.90
CA GLU A 102 -3.84 -10.16 32.21
C GLU A 102 -3.33 -11.39 31.46
N ALA A 103 -3.43 -12.58 32.07
CA ALA A 103 -3.13 -13.85 31.41
C ALA A 103 -4.00 -14.05 30.16
N GLU A 104 -5.29 -13.70 30.21
CA GLU A 104 -6.17 -13.79 29.05
C GLU A 104 -5.77 -12.79 27.93
N ARG A 105 -5.38 -11.56 28.30
CA ARG A 105 -4.86 -10.56 27.36
C ARG A 105 -3.58 -11.05 26.67
N LEU A 106 -2.63 -11.60 27.44
CA LEU A 106 -1.38 -12.15 26.92
C LEU A 106 -1.63 -13.37 26.01
N LYS A 107 -2.57 -14.25 26.37
CA LYS A 107 -2.97 -15.39 25.54
C LYS A 107 -3.54 -14.93 24.20
N LYS A 108 -4.38 -13.90 24.19
CA LYS A 108 -4.93 -13.29 22.96
C LYS A 108 -3.81 -12.68 22.11
N LEU A 109 -2.84 -11.98 22.71
CA LEU A 109 -1.69 -11.42 22.02
C LEU A 109 -0.83 -12.53 21.39
N LEU A 110 -0.46 -13.55 22.16
CA LEU A 110 0.33 -14.69 21.70
C LEU A 110 -0.36 -15.41 20.53
N TYR A 111 -1.68 -15.58 20.60
CA TYR A 111 -2.45 -16.15 19.50
C TYR A 111 -2.33 -15.31 18.23
N ARG A 112 -2.45 -13.98 18.32
CA ARG A 112 -2.30 -13.07 17.17
C ARG A 112 -0.91 -13.16 16.55
N MET A 113 0.15 -13.15 17.37
CA MET A 113 1.53 -13.29 16.91
C MET A 113 1.74 -14.62 16.17
N LYS A 114 1.23 -15.74 16.73
CA LYS A 114 1.29 -17.06 16.09
C LYS A 114 0.52 -17.10 14.76
N GLN A 115 -0.63 -16.45 14.66
CA GLN A 115 -1.38 -16.39 13.40
C GLN A 115 -0.66 -15.55 12.33
N GLN A 116 -0.03 -14.44 12.72
CA GLN A 116 0.80 -13.64 11.81
C GLN A 116 1.98 -14.44 11.27
N ASP A 117 2.67 -15.21 12.13
CA ASP A 117 3.75 -16.11 11.72
C ASP A 117 3.29 -17.17 10.72
N ILE A 118 2.13 -17.79 10.97
CA ILE A 118 1.54 -18.78 10.06
C ILE A 118 1.18 -18.15 8.71
N ALA A 119 0.58 -16.95 8.72
CA ALA A 119 0.21 -16.23 7.52
C ALA A 119 1.44 -15.86 6.68
N ARG A 120 2.51 -15.35 7.32
CA ARG A 120 3.80 -15.04 6.69
C ARG A 120 4.42 -16.28 6.07
N LYS A 121 4.59 -17.37 6.83
CA LYS A 121 5.16 -18.63 6.32
C LYS A 121 4.37 -19.17 5.12
N LYS A 122 3.04 -19.05 5.14
CA LYS A 122 2.19 -19.45 4.01
C LYS A 122 2.44 -18.59 2.77
N LYS A 123 2.65 -17.28 2.93
CA LYS A 123 2.99 -16.36 1.82
C LYS A 123 4.37 -16.70 1.25
N GLU A 124 5.37 -16.89 2.12
CA GLU A 124 6.72 -17.30 1.73
C GLU A 124 6.72 -18.64 0.99
N SER A 125 6.00 -19.66 1.45
CA SER A 125 5.91 -20.96 0.75
C SER A 125 5.30 -20.82 -0.65
N LYS A 126 4.22 -20.03 -0.80
CA LYS A 126 3.63 -19.75 -2.12
C LYS A 126 4.64 -19.07 -3.04
N ARG A 127 5.32 -18.04 -2.53
CA ARG A 127 6.36 -17.33 -3.27
C ARG A 127 7.49 -18.25 -3.73
N LYS A 128 7.97 -19.15 -2.85
CA LYS A 128 8.99 -20.14 -3.20
C LYS A 128 8.56 -21.06 -4.33
N ILE A 129 7.29 -21.48 -4.37
CA ILE A 129 6.74 -22.26 -5.48
C ILE A 129 6.76 -21.43 -6.76
N GLU A 130 6.27 -20.19 -6.71
CA GLU A 130 6.24 -19.31 -7.88
C GLU A 130 7.63 -19.03 -8.45
N ASN A 131 8.59 -18.74 -7.58
CA ASN A 131 9.98 -18.50 -7.98
C ASN A 131 10.60 -19.75 -8.60
N LYS A 132 10.37 -20.95 -8.03
CA LYS A 132 10.82 -22.22 -8.65
C LYS A 132 10.23 -22.42 -10.04
N LEU A 133 8.93 -22.15 -10.22
CA LEU A 133 8.27 -22.27 -11.53
C LEU A 133 8.84 -21.27 -12.53
N LYS A 134 9.08 -20.03 -12.12
CA LYS A 134 9.72 -19.01 -12.97
C LYS A 134 11.13 -19.45 -13.38
N MET A 135 11.94 -19.96 -12.45
CA MET A 135 13.30 -20.44 -12.74
C MET A 135 13.28 -21.60 -13.74
N GLN A 136 12.43 -22.61 -13.51
CA GLN A 136 12.27 -23.74 -14.43
C GLN A 136 11.85 -23.31 -15.83
N GLU A 137 10.95 -22.33 -15.93
CA GLU A 137 10.50 -21.80 -17.21
C GLU A 137 11.63 -21.06 -17.93
N MET A 138 12.38 -20.21 -17.21
CA MET A 138 13.53 -19.51 -17.77
C MET A 138 14.59 -20.47 -18.31
N GLU A 139 14.85 -21.58 -17.61
CA GLU A 139 15.75 -22.63 -18.08
C GLU A 139 15.25 -23.30 -19.37
N GLN A 140 13.95 -23.58 -19.48
CA GLN A 140 13.35 -24.17 -20.68
C GLN A 140 13.42 -23.21 -21.88
N VAL A 141 13.15 -21.93 -21.65
CA VAL A 141 13.27 -20.89 -22.69
C VAL A 141 14.71 -20.73 -23.13
N LYS A 142 15.67 -20.78 -22.19
CA LYS A 142 17.11 -20.77 -22.51
C LYS A 142 17.53 -21.96 -23.37
N GLN A 143 16.87 -23.12 -23.22
CA GLN A 143 17.04 -24.28 -24.10
C GLN A 143 16.37 -24.13 -25.48
N GLY A 144 15.68 -23.02 -25.74
CA GLY A 144 14.98 -22.75 -27.01
C GLY A 144 13.53 -23.24 -27.05
N LYS A 145 12.96 -23.72 -25.93
CA LYS A 145 11.54 -24.05 -25.86
C LYS A 145 10.69 -22.78 -25.82
N LYS A 146 9.43 -22.88 -26.25
CA LYS A 146 8.50 -21.76 -26.23
C LYS A 146 8.11 -21.43 -24.78
N PRO A 147 8.13 -20.14 -24.36
CA PRO A 147 7.69 -19.74 -23.02
C PRO A 147 6.27 -20.20 -22.71
N TYR A 148 6.09 -20.90 -21.60
CA TYR A 148 4.82 -21.40 -21.10
C TYR A 148 4.47 -20.81 -19.73
N PHE A 149 3.33 -20.14 -19.65
CA PHE A 149 2.83 -19.57 -18.41
C PHE A 149 1.78 -20.49 -17.79
N ILE A 150 2.13 -21.13 -16.67
CA ILE A 150 1.24 -22.05 -15.97
C ILE A 150 -0.05 -21.34 -15.54
N LYS A 151 -1.19 -21.99 -15.80
CA LYS A 151 -2.53 -21.47 -15.43
C LYS A 151 -2.66 -21.33 -13.92
N LYS A 152 -3.53 -20.41 -13.49
CA LYS A 152 -3.82 -20.17 -12.06
C LYS A 152 -4.42 -21.41 -11.37
N SER A 153 -5.17 -22.25 -12.07
CA SER A 153 -5.69 -23.52 -11.55
C SER A 153 -4.57 -24.48 -11.19
N ASP A 154 -3.61 -24.64 -12.10
CA ASP A 154 -2.56 -25.64 -12.01
C ASP A 154 -1.55 -25.25 -10.93
N ARG A 155 -1.27 -23.94 -10.82
CA ARG A 155 -0.51 -23.37 -9.69
C ARG A 155 -1.14 -23.74 -8.33
N LYS A 156 -2.46 -23.63 -8.20
CA LYS A 156 -3.17 -24.01 -6.96
C LYS A 156 -3.06 -25.52 -6.69
N ILE A 157 -3.08 -26.36 -7.72
CA ILE A 157 -2.90 -27.81 -7.57
C ILE A 157 -1.50 -28.11 -7.03
N LEU A 158 -0.46 -27.44 -7.56
CA LEU A 158 0.91 -27.56 -7.06
C LEU A 158 1.03 -27.11 -5.59
N GLU A 159 0.46 -25.95 -5.24
CA GLU A 159 0.41 -25.49 -3.85
C GLU A 159 -0.28 -26.49 -2.92
N LEU A 160 -1.41 -27.07 -3.33
CA LEU A 160 -2.14 -28.08 -2.57
C LEU A 160 -1.34 -29.39 -2.44
N ALA A 161 -0.62 -29.78 -3.48
CA ALA A 161 0.23 -30.96 -3.47
C ALA A 161 1.39 -30.80 -2.48
N GLU A 162 2.02 -29.62 -2.41
CA GLU A 162 3.04 -29.33 -1.40
C GLU A 162 2.46 -29.33 0.01
N GLN A 163 1.32 -28.67 0.24
CA GLN A 163 0.63 -28.70 1.54
C GLN A 163 0.28 -30.12 1.98
N TYR A 164 -0.15 -30.98 1.05
CA TYR A 164 -0.43 -32.39 1.31
C TYR A 164 0.83 -33.13 1.76
N LYS A 165 1.96 -32.91 1.08
CA LYS A 165 3.26 -33.51 1.44
C LYS A 165 3.68 -33.08 2.85
N ASP A 166 3.55 -31.80 3.19
CA ASP A 166 3.91 -31.28 4.51
C ASP A 166 2.99 -31.84 5.61
N LEU A 167 1.68 -31.92 5.34
CA LEU A 167 0.73 -32.55 6.27
C LEU A 167 1.02 -34.04 6.48
N LYS A 168 1.39 -34.76 5.41
CA LYS A 168 1.79 -36.16 5.47
C LYS A 168 3.05 -36.34 6.32
N LYS A 169 4.08 -35.51 6.11
CA LYS A 169 5.32 -35.50 6.92
C LYS A 169 5.04 -35.21 8.40
N SER A 170 4.14 -34.28 8.69
CA SER A 170 3.79 -33.91 10.06
C SER A 170 2.87 -34.91 10.79
N GLY A 171 2.37 -35.94 10.10
CA GLY A 171 1.39 -36.90 10.64
C GLY A 171 -0.03 -36.32 10.85
N LYS A 172 -0.28 -35.06 10.47
CA LYS A 172 -1.56 -34.36 10.71
C LYS A 172 -2.57 -34.53 9.57
N LEU A 173 -2.25 -35.34 8.56
CA LEU A 173 -3.03 -35.50 7.34
C LEU A 173 -4.45 -36.04 7.59
N GLU A 174 -4.58 -37.14 8.33
CA GLU A 174 -5.91 -37.76 8.60
C GLU A 174 -6.83 -36.82 9.37
N LYS A 175 -6.27 -36.10 10.35
CA LYS A 175 -7.01 -35.07 11.10
C LYS A 175 -7.46 -33.92 10.20
N TYR A 176 -6.67 -33.54 9.20
CA TYR A 176 -7.05 -32.53 8.23
C TYR A 176 -8.15 -33.03 7.29
N LEU A 177 -8.03 -34.25 6.75
CA LEU A 177 -9.00 -34.85 5.84
C LEU A 177 -10.35 -35.07 6.53
N THR A 178 -10.38 -35.59 7.76
CA THR A 178 -11.61 -35.75 8.55
C THR A 178 -12.30 -34.42 8.79
N LYS A 179 -11.56 -33.36 9.18
CA LYS A 179 -12.11 -31.99 9.32
C LYS A 179 -12.65 -31.46 7.99
N LYS A 180 -11.95 -31.70 6.88
CA LYS A 180 -12.37 -31.26 5.55
C LYS A 180 -13.65 -31.97 5.10
N ARG A 181 -13.75 -33.30 5.29
CA ARG A 181 -14.96 -34.09 5.03
C ARG A 181 -16.14 -33.56 5.83
N LYS A 182 -15.98 -33.37 7.15
CA LYS A 182 -17.02 -32.80 8.03
C LYS A 182 -17.50 -31.42 7.54
N LYS A 183 -16.57 -30.54 7.15
CA LYS A 183 -16.90 -29.20 6.63
C LYS A 183 -17.64 -29.26 5.29
N ASN A 184 -17.27 -30.17 4.39
CA ASN A 184 -17.97 -30.35 3.12
C ASN A 184 -19.40 -30.88 3.36
N ILE A 185 -19.58 -31.92 4.17
CA ILE A 185 -20.90 -32.44 4.54
C ILE A 185 -21.80 -31.35 5.13
N ALA A 186 -21.26 -30.52 6.02
CA ALA A 186 -22.02 -29.41 6.61
C ALA A 186 -22.45 -28.36 5.57
N LYS A 187 -21.59 -28.06 4.58
CA LYS A 187 -21.92 -27.17 3.46
C LYS A 187 -22.98 -27.77 2.55
N ASP A 188 -22.84 -29.05 2.23
CA ASP A 188 -23.79 -29.76 1.38
C ASP A 188 -25.18 -29.77 2.04
N ARG A 189 -25.25 -30.10 3.34
CA ARG A 189 -26.49 -30.01 4.13
C ARG A 189 -27.11 -28.61 4.13
N ALA A 190 -26.29 -27.56 4.23
CA ALA A 190 -26.78 -26.18 4.19
C ALA A 190 -27.28 -25.75 2.80
N HIS A 191 -26.81 -26.42 1.73
CA HIS A 191 -27.23 -26.16 0.35
C HIS A 191 -28.41 -27.04 -0.09
N MET A 192 -28.75 -28.07 0.68
CA MET A 192 -29.96 -28.85 0.44
C MET A 192 -31.19 -28.00 0.80
N PRO A 193 -32.23 -27.97 -0.04
CA PRO A 193 -33.49 -27.35 0.32
C PRO A 193 -34.05 -28.06 1.57
N SER A 194 -34.46 -27.29 2.58
CA SER A 194 -35.19 -27.87 3.72
C SER A 194 -36.53 -28.34 3.21
N VAL A 195 -36.75 -29.66 3.22
CA VAL A 195 -38.09 -30.23 2.99
C VAL A 195 -38.93 -29.80 4.20
N SER A 196 -39.90 -28.91 3.95
CA SER A 196 -40.93 -28.50 4.91
C SER A 196 -41.97 -29.59 5.11
#